data_AF-A0A1G6X9N5-F1
#
_entry.id   AF-A0A1G6X9N5-F1
#
_cell.length_a   1.000
_cell.length_b   1.000
_cell.length_c   1.000
_cell.angle_alpha   90.00
_cell.angle_beta   90.00
_cell.angle_gamma   90.00
#
_symmetry.space_group_name_H-M   'P 1'
#
loop_
_entity.id
_entity.type
_entity.pdbx_description
1 polymer ?
#
loop_
_entity_poly.entity_id
_entity_poly.type
_entity_poly.pdbx_seq_one_letter_code
_entity_poly.pdbx_strand_id
1 'polypeptide(L)'
;MNQRTGCDMADIGFPMPPGACDCHTHVFPNDARFPFSPARKYTPPFAGVEELCALLERQGLERVVIVQPSVYGADNSATLHAVEAMGRRRARAVAVIDGDASSAQLDALHAAGVRGVRVNLEMLGESDPGRCGALLRHTARQIAGRGWHMQIYSRLEVVAALSSAIAALDVPVVLDHFARARAGEGLAQPGLEAIFRLMSEGRLYVKLSAPYLCMQSDADRTGLGAIARAFIAANADRVVWASNWPHPDASHHGKPDLTRINPPCAVNDGELLSLLGEWAPDPALRQRILVDNPARLYDFDDDLACANGVGNCGTSAAE
;
A
#
# COMPACT_ATOMS: atom_id res chain seq x y z
N MET A 1 32.50 5.77 -2.18
CA MET A 1 32.80 6.88 -1.25
C MET A 1 31.48 7.53 -0.91
N ASN A 2 31.03 7.34 0.33
CA ASN A 2 29.71 7.67 0.84
C ASN A 2 29.50 9.18 0.92
N GLN A 3 28.47 9.68 0.25
CA GLN A 3 27.77 10.92 0.60
C GLN A 3 26.27 10.74 0.39
N ARG A 4 25.62 10.08 1.35
CA ARG A 4 24.18 10.24 1.62
C ARG A 4 24.03 10.46 3.13
N THR A 5 24.47 11.61 3.59
CA THR A 5 24.25 12.10 4.95
C THR A 5 23.64 13.48 4.81
N GLY A 6 22.32 13.60 5.00
CA GLY A 6 21.71 14.92 5.22
C GLY A 6 20.34 15.25 4.62
N CYS A 7 19.46 14.30 4.28
CA CYS A 7 18.09 14.66 3.84
C CYS A 7 16.93 14.07 4.67
N ASP A 8 17.10 12.95 5.37
CA ASP A 8 15.93 12.15 5.82
C ASP A 8 15.42 12.38 7.25
N MET A 9 15.88 13.41 7.96
CA MET A 9 15.44 13.67 9.36
C MET A 9 14.44 14.82 9.41
N ALA A 10 13.36 14.74 8.64
CA ALA A 10 12.19 15.55 8.96
C ALA A 10 11.63 15.05 10.30
N ASP A 11 11.41 15.96 11.24
CA ASP A 11 10.66 15.65 12.45
C ASP A 11 9.24 15.20 12.03
N ILE A 12 8.91 13.94 12.29
CA ILE A 12 7.61 13.34 12.01
C ILE A 12 6.48 14.14 12.69
N GLY A 13 6.78 14.88 13.76
CA GLY A 13 5.87 15.83 14.38
C GLY A 13 4.78 15.19 15.25
N PHE A 14 4.84 13.88 15.48
CA PHE A 14 4.00 13.16 16.44
C PHE A 14 4.67 11.86 16.93
N PRO A 15 4.32 11.36 18.12
CA PRO A 15 4.82 10.06 18.60
C PRO A 15 4.21 8.91 17.80
N MET A 16 5.06 8.02 17.28
CA MET A 16 4.62 6.85 16.53
C MET A 16 3.91 5.84 17.45
N PRO A 17 2.67 5.42 17.16
CA PRO A 17 2.00 4.42 17.98
C PRO A 17 2.66 3.04 17.82
N PRO A 18 2.78 2.24 18.90
CA PRO A 18 3.25 0.85 18.82
C PRO A 18 2.45 0.04 17.82
N GLY A 19 3.11 -0.85 17.09
CA GLY A 19 2.51 -1.60 15.99
C GLY A 19 2.23 -0.77 14.73
N ALA A 20 2.71 0.47 14.58
CA ALA A 20 2.52 1.23 13.35
C ALA A 20 3.01 0.46 12.10
N CYS A 21 2.25 0.56 11.01
CA CYS A 21 2.43 -0.22 9.80
C CYS A 21 2.59 0.66 8.56
N ASP A 22 3.62 0.37 7.77
CA ASP A 22 3.68 0.83 6.38
C ASP A 22 2.91 -0.14 5.48
N CYS A 23 1.81 0.31 4.88
CA CYS A 23 0.91 -0.58 4.12
C CYS A 23 1.26 -0.72 2.63
N HIS A 24 2.36 -0.15 2.15
CA HIS A 24 2.75 -0.26 0.75
C HIS A 24 4.23 0.05 0.56
N THR A 25 5.04 -1.00 0.44
CA THR A 25 6.44 -0.90 0.01
C THR A 25 6.74 -1.91 -1.11
N HIS A 26 7.89 -1.76 -1.74
CA HIS A 26 8.42 -2.70 -2.71
C HIS A 26 9.86 -3.04 -2.36
N VAL A 27 10.35 -4.20 -2.79
CA VAL A 27 11.77 -4.56 -2.71
C VAL A 27 12.31 -4.86 -4.09
N PHE A 28 13.55 -4.47 -4.33
CA PHE A 28 14.33 -4.71 -5.54
C PHE A 28 15.71 -5.26 -5.13
N PRO A 29 15.79 -6.52 -4.68
CA PRO A 29 17.06 -7.12 -4.28
C PRO A 29 18.06 -7.15 -5.43
N ASN A 30 19.33 -6.88 -5.14
CA ASN A 30 20.42 -7.11 -6.08
C ASN A 30 20.82 -8.59 -6.08
N ASP A 31 19.93 -9.44 -6.59
CA ASP A 31 20.09 -10.88 -6.54
C ASP A 31 19.59 -11.55 -7.82
N ALA A 32 20.48 -12.29 -8.49
CA ALA A 32 20.19 -12.97 -9.74
C ALA A 32 19.13 -14.07 -9.62
N ARG A 33 18.83 -14.54 -8.40
CA ARG A 33 17.74 -15.49 -8.14
C ARG A 33 16.36 -14.88 -8.42
N PHE A 34 16.26 -13.56 -8.44
CA PHE A 34 15.02 -12.83 -8.64
C PHE A 34 15.12 -11.95 -9.90
N PRO A 35 15.06 -12.54 -11.11
CA PRO A 35 15.19 -11.79 -12.34
C PRO A 35 13.96 -10.91 -12.58
N PHE A 36 14.17 -9.71 -13.13
CA PHE A 36 13.04 -8.90 -13.59
C PHE A 36 12.32 -9.56 -14.76
N SER A 37 11.00 -9.34 -14.83
CA SER A 37 10.19 -9.74 -15.97
C SER A 37 10.68 -9.08 -17.26
N PRO A 38 10.74 -9.81 -18.39
CA PRO A 38 10.96 -9.23 -19.70
C PRO A 38 9.89 -8.22 -20.12
N ALA A 39 8.68 -8.32 -19.55
CA ALA A 39 7.55 -7.43 -19.84
C ALA A 39 7.53 -6.15 -18.96
N ARG A 40 8.53 -5.96 -18.09
CA ARG A 40 8.60 -4.77 -17.23
C ARG A 40 8.63 -3.49 -18.06
N LYS A 41 8.11 -2.39 -17.48
CA LYS A 41 8.12 -1.07 -18.11
C LYS A 41 9.26 -0.16 -17.66
N TYR A 42 10.07 -0.58 -16.70
CA TYR A 42 11.22 0.17 -16.21
C TYR A 42 12.17 -0.77 -15.47
N THR A 43 13.43 -0.37 -15.29
CA THR A 43 14.41 -1.09 -14.46
C THR A 43 14.69 -0.24 -13.21
N PRO A 44 14.29 -0.64 -11.99
CA PRO A 44 14.51 0.14 -10.78
C PRO A 44 15.98 0.09 -10.31
N PRO A 45 16.41 1.02 -9.44
CA PRO A 45 17.63 0.80 -8.67
C PRO A 45 17.42 -0.35 -7.66
N PHE A 46 18.51 -0.82 -7.06
CA PHE A 46 18.43 -1.77 -5.96
C PHE A 46 17.88 -1.11 -4.69
N ALA A 47 17.05 -1.86 -3.98
CA ALA A 47 16.40 -1.48 -2.74
C ALA A 47 16.00 -2.77 -2.00
N GLY A 48 16.91 -3.29 -1.19
CA GLY A 48 16.79 -4.58 -0.51
C GLY A 48 16.05 -4.51 0.82
N VAL A 49 16.02 -5.66 1.49
CA VAL A 49 15.37 -5.84 2.80
C VAL A 49 16.09 -5.04 3.87
N GLU A 50 17.42 -4.98 3.80
CA GLU A 50 18.27 -4.27 4.76
C GLU A 50 17.98 -2.77 4.75
N GLU A 51 17.87 -2.15 3.57
CA GLU A 51 17.52 -0.72 3.48
C GLU A 51 16.10 -0.45 3.98
N LEU A 52 15.15 -1.35 3.68
CA LEU A 52 13.78 -1.24 4.16
C LEU A 52 13.71 -1.37 5.69
N CYS A 53 14.37 -2.36 6.28
CA CYS A 53 14.45 -2.52 7.74
C CYS A 53 15.02 -1.26 8.41
N ALA A 54 16.12 -0.73 7.88
CA ALA A 54 16.74 0.47 8.41
C ALA A 54 15.81 1.70 8.30
N LEU A 55 15.02 1.82 7.23
CA LEU A 55 14.02 2.88 7.08
C LEU A 55 12.93 2.75 8.15
N LEU A 56 12.32 1.57 8.29
CA LEU A 56 11.25 1.32 9.24
C LEU A 56 11.71 1.59 10.69
N GLU A 57 12.92 1.16 11.05
CA GLU A 57 13.52 1.44 12.37
C GLU A 57 13.67 2.94 12.62
N ARG A 58 14.17 3.70 11.64
CA ARG A 58 14.30 5.17 11.76
C ARG A 58 12.95 5.87 11.96
N GLN A 59 11.89 5.33 11.36
CA GLN A 59 10.54 5.90 11.43
C GLN A 59 9.71 5.37 12.61
N GLY A 60 10.21 4.36 13.35
CA GLY A 60 9.46 3.70 14.41
C GLY A 60 8.31 2.81 13.92
N LEU A 61 8.37 2.35 12.67
CA LEU A 61 7.37 1.46 12.08
C LEU A 61 7.72 0.00 12.38
N GLU A 62 6.79 -0.73 12.99
CA GLU A 62 7.03 -2.10 13.46
C GLU A 62 6.56 -3.15 12.45
N ARG A 63 5.57 -2.80 11.62
CA ARG A 63 4.94 -3.66 10.63
C ARG A 63 5.07 -3.09 9.21
N VAL A 64 5.06 -3.97 8.21
CA VAL A 64 5.17 -3.60 6.80
C VAL A 64 4.39 -4.53 5.89
N VAL A 65 3.86 -3.97 4.80
CA VAL A 65 3.25 -4.71 3.70
C VAL A 65 4.10 -4.53 2.45
N ILE A 66 4.71 -5.62 2.01
CA ILE A 66 5.53 -5.68 0.81
C ILE A 66 4.62 -6.04 -0.37
N VAL A 67 4.36 -5.06 -1.22
CA VAL A 67 3.52 -5.21 -2.40
C VAL A 67 4.40 -5.67 -3.55
N GLN A 68 3.95 -6.67 -4.29
CA GLN A 68 4.62 -7.13 -5.51
C GLN A 68 4.72 -5.98 -6.53
N PRO A 69 5.95 -5.55 -6.90
CA PRO A 69 6.12 -4.51 -7.91
C PRO A 69 5.99 -5.09 -9.32
N SER A 70 5.50 -4.28 -10.25
CA SER A 70 5.20 -4.71 -11.63
C SER A 70 6.43 -5.20 -12.42
N VAL A 71 7.64 -4.87 -11.97
CA VAL A 71 8.90 -5.25 -12.63
C VAL A 71 9.17 -6.75 -12.58
N TYR A 72 8.55 -7.47 -11.65
CA TYR A 72 8.64 -8.94 -11.53
C TYR A 72 7.42 -9.65 -12.12
N GLY A 73 6.38 -8.93 -12.57
CA GLY A 73 5.13 -9.54 -13.02
C GLY A 73 4.48 -10.38 -11.91
N ALA A 74 4.07 -11.61 -12.24
CA ALA A 74 3.49 -12.57 -11.29
C ALA A 74 4.53 -13.46 -10.57
N ASP A 75 5.83 -13.28 -10.83
CA ASP A 75 6.86 -13.95 -10.04
C ASP A 75 7.03 -13.24 -8.69
N ASN A 76 6.36 -13.76 -7.67
CA ASN A 76 6.35 -13.19 -6.33
C ASN A 76 7.58 -13.57 -5.48
N SER A 77 8.56 -14.30 -6.04
CA SER A 77 9.66 -14.88 -5.27
C SER A 77 10.48 -13.85 -4.48
N ALA A 78 10.82 -12.69 -5.06
CA ALA A 78 11.51 -11.60 -4.37
C ALA A 78 10.69 -11.07 -3.18
N THR A 79 9.40 -10.82 -3.40
CA THR A 79 8.47 -10.31 -2.39
C THR A 79 8.33 -11.30 -1.22
N LEU A 80 8.16 -12.59 -1.53
CA LEU A 80 8.02 -13.63 -0.50
C LEU A 80 9.33 -13.86 0.26
N HIS A 81 10.47 -13.79 -0.41
CA HIS A 81 11.78 -13.85 0.23
C HIS A 81 11.96 -12.71 1.25
N ALA A 82 11.53 -11.50 0.90
CA ALA A 82 11.59 -10.37 1.82
C ALA A 82 10.64 -10.54 3.02
N VAL A 83 9.42 -11.04 2.81
CA VAL A 83 8.50 -11.37 3.92
C VAL A 83 9.11 -12.41 4.86
N GLU A 84 9.76 -13.44 4.32
CA GLU A 84 10.44 -14.46 5.10
C GLU A 84 11.60 -13.86 5.91
N ALA A 85 12.47 -13.08 5.27
CA ALA A 85 13.63 -12.44 5.90
C ALA A 85 13.23 -11.48 7.03
N MET A 86 12.13 -10.74 6.88
CA MET A 86 11.62 -9.81 7.92
C MET A 86 10.79 -10.52 9.00
N GLY A 87 10.36 -11.75 8.74
CA GLY A 87 9.50 -12.53 9.61
C GLY A 87 8.02 -12.14 9.51
N ARG A 88 7.16 -13.16 9.47
CA ARG A 88 5.71 -12.99 9.31
C ARG A 88 5.02 -12.32 10.49
N ARG A 89 5.68 -12.06 11.63
CA ARG A 89 5.08 -11.20 12.66
C ARG A 89 5.08 -9.72 12.26
N ARG A 90 6.08 -9.32 11.46
CA ARG A 90 6.31 -7.93 11.04
C ARG A 90 5.90 -7.68 9.59
N ALA A 91 6.03 -8.67 8.72
CA ALA A 91 5.78 -8.51 7.29
C ALA A 91 4.57 -9.30 6.78
N ARG A 92 3.83 -8.66 5.87
CA ARG A 92 2.77 -9.25 5.04
C ARG A 92 3.02 -8.92 3.58
N ALA A 93 2.38 -9.63 2.66
CA ALA A 93 2.50 -9.38 1.24
C ALA A 93 1.15 -9.16 0.54
N VAL A 94 1.22 -8.39 -0.55
CA VAL A 94 0.20 -8.34 -1.60
C VAL A 94 0.83 -8.88 -2.88
N ALA A 95 0.34 -10.01 -3.38
CA ALA A 95 0.90 -10.70 -4.54
C ALA A 95 0.31 -10.19 -5.86
N VAL A 96 0.96 -10.51 -6.98
CA VAL A 96 0.31 -10.53 -8.30
C VAL A 96 0.11 -12.00 -8.67
N ILE A 97 -1.10 -12.37 -9.05
CA ILE A 97 -1.42 -13.73 -9.48
C ILE A 97 -1.78 -13.74 -10.96
N ASP A 98 -1.46 -14.85 -11.62
CA ASP A 98 -2.00 -15.12 -12.94
C ASP A 98 -3.48 -15.54 -12.83
N GLY A 99 -4.23 -15.33 -13.92
CA GLY A 99 -5.67 -15.61 -13.98
C GLY A 99 -6.06 -17.09 -13.77
N ASP A 100 -5.08 -18.00 -13.72
CA ASP A 100 -5.27 -19.45 -13.62
C ASP A 100 -4.61 -20.06 -12.36
N ALA A 101 -4.28 -19.25 -11.34
CA ALA A 101 -3.72 -19.76 -10.09
C ALA A 101 -4.67 -20.77 -9.41
N SER A 102 -4.16 -21.97 -9.16
CA SER A 102 -4.88 -23.05 -8.46
C SER A 102 -5.08 -22.73 -6.98
N SER A 103 -6.08 -23.34 -6.35
CA SER A 103 -6.33 -23.19 -4.91
C SER A 103 -5.08 -23.51 -4.07
N ALA A 104 -4.34 -24.57 -4.40
CA ALA A 104 -3.12 -24.96 -3.71
C ALA A 104 -2.00 -23.91 -3.83
N GLN A 105 -1.84 -23.27 -5.00
CA GLN A 105 -0.90 -22.15 -5.14
C GLN A 105 -1.31 -20.96 -4.28
N LEU A 106 -2.61 -20.64 -4.22
CA LEU A 106 -3.12 -19.57 -3.37
C LEU A 106 -2.97 -19.90 -1.87
N ASP A 107 -3.16 -21.15 -1.47
CA ASP A 107 -2.89 -21.63 -0.10
C ASP A 107 -1.42 -21.47 0.28
N ALA A 108 -0.51 -21.83 -0.64
CA ALA A 108 0.93 -21.65 -0.44
C ALA A 108 1.31 -20.18 -0.29
N LEU A 109 0.73 -19.28 -1.09
CA LEU A 109 0.89 -17.83 -0.95
C LEU A 109 0.36 -17.33 0.40
N HIS A 110 -0.80 -17.81 0.85
CA HIS A 110 -1.36 -17.45 2.15
C HIS A 110 -0.43 -17.86 3.29
N ALA A 111 0.05 -19.10 3.26
CA ALA A 111 1.01 -19.62 4.22
C ALA A 111 2.32 -18.80 4.22
N ALA A 112 2.75 -18.31 3.05
CA ALA A 112 3.92 -17.47 2.90
C ALA A 112 3.75 -16.04 3.45
N GLY A 113 2.53 -15.62 3.81
CA GLY A 113 2.23 -14.31 4.38
C GLY A 113 1.46 -13.35 3.46
N VAL A 114 0.98 -13.83 2.31
CA VAL A 114 0.11 -13.05 1.43
C VAL A 114 -1.27 -12.87 2.05
N ARG A 115 -1.81 -11.64 1.97
CA ARG A 115 -3.16 -11.27 2.44
C ARG A 115 -3.97 -10.49 1.42
N GLY A 116 -3.46 -10.37 0.20
CA GLY A 116 -4.20 -9.75 -0.89
C GLY A 116 -3.51 -9.94 -2.23
N VAL A 117 -4.20 -9.55 -3.29
CA VAL A 117 -3.66 -9.53 -4.65
C VAL A 117 -3.79 -8.15 -5.26
N ARG A 118 -2.87 -7.78 -6.15
CA ARG A 118 -2.86 -6.49 -6.84
C ARG A 118 -3.32 -6.61 -8.28
N VAL A 119 -4.31 -5.81 -8.65
CA VAL A 119 -4.72 -5.55 -10.04
C VAL A 119 -4.27 -4.14 -10.42
N ASN A 120 -3.26 -4.07 -11.29
CA ASN A 120 -2.65 -2.80 -11.69
C ASN A 120 -3.13 -2.39 -13.09
N LEU A 121 -4.33 -1.82 -13.17
CA LEU A 121 -4.96 -1.41 -14.44
C LEU A 121 -4.13 -0.34 -15.18
N GLU A 122 -3.52 0.58 -14.44
CA GLU A 122 -2.67 1.63 -15.01
C GLU A 122 -1.44 1.03 -15.72
N MET A 123 -0.76 0.07 -15.08
CA MET A 123 0.39 -0.61 -15.70
C MET A 123 -0.05 -1.59 -16.80
N LEU A 124 -1.28 -2.09 -16.79
CA LEU A 124 -1.83 -2.82 -17.93
C LEU A 124 -2.22 -1.90 -19.09
N GLY A 125 -2.40 -0.58 -18.83
CA GLY A 125 -2.93 0.35 -19.82
C GLY A 125 -4.40 0.07 -20.17
N GLU A 126 -5.13 -0.57 -19.26
CA GLU A 126 -6.53 -0.95 -19.46
C GLU A 126 -7.44 0.09 -18.79
N SER A 127 -8.38 0.65 -19.55
CA SER A 127 -9.31 1.67 -19.07
C SER A 127 -10.75 1.44 -19.51
N ASP A 128 -11.02 0.36 -20.26
CA ASP A 128 -12.38 0.00 -20.63
C ASP A 128 -13.13 -0.58 -19.41
N PRO A 129 -14.23 0.06 -18.94
CA PRO A 129 -14.93 -0.40 -17.73
C PRO A 129 -15.48 -1.84 -17.83
N GLY A 130 -15.82 -2.30 -19.03
CA GLY A 130 -16.30 -3.66 -19.27
C GLY A 130 -15.21 -4.71 -19.00
N ARG A 131 -14.04 -4.53 -19.63
CA ARG A 131 -12.86 -5.38 -19.45
C ARG A 131 -12.29 -5.29 -18.04
N CYS A 132 -12.13 -4.08 -17.51
CA CYS A 132 -11.71 -3.87 -16.12
C CYS A 132 -12.66 -4.57 -15.14
N GLY A 133 -13.98 -4.36 -15.28
CA GLY A 133 -14.96 -4.97 -14.39
C GLY A 133 -14.98 -6.51 -14.48
N ALA A 134 -14.78 -7.07 -15.68
CA ALA A 134 -14.65 -8.51 -15.86
C ALA A 134 -13.40 -9.07 -15.16
N LEU A 135 -12.27 -8.37 -15.28
CA LEU A 135 -11.03 -8.73 -14.59
C LEU A 135 -11.21 -8.70 -13.07
N LEU A 136 -11.79 -7.63 -12.51
CA LEU A 136 -12.03 -7.53 -11.07
C LEU A 136 -12.95 -8.66 -10.57
N ARG A 137 -14.04 -8.96 -11.27
CA ARG A 137 -14.92 -10.09 -10.89
C ARG A 137 -14.20 -11.44 -10.98
N HIS A 138 -13.36 -11.63 -11.98
CA HIS A 138 -12.56 -12.84 -12.11
C HIS A 138 -11.61 -13.01 -10.93
N THR A 139 -10.79 -11.99 -10.65
CA THR A 139 -9.85 -11.99 -9.53
C THR A 139 -10.56 -12.18 -8.18
N ALA A 140 -11.70 -11.53 -7.96
CA ALA A 140 -12.47 -11.67 -6.73
C ALA A 140 -12.93 -13.11 -6.50
N ARG A 141 -13.39 -13.80 -7.55
CA ARG A 141 -13.77 -15.22 -7.47
C ARG A 141 -12.59 -16.12 -7.12
N GLN A 142 -11.39 -15.84 -7.66
CA GLN A 142 -10.20 -16.64 -7.37
C GLN A 142 -9.79 -16.54 -5.89
N ILE A 143 -9.89 -15.35 -5.29
CA ILE A 143 -9.42 -15.12 -3.91
C ILE A 143 -10.53 -15.25 -2.85
N ALA A 144 -11.76 -15.54 -3.24
CA ALA A 144 -12.92 -15.61 -2.36
C ALA A 144 -12.70 -16.62 -1.21
N GLY A 145 -13.20 -16.29 -0.02
CA GLY A 145 -13.14 -17.16 1.16
C GLY A 145 -11.79 -17.20 1.89
N ARG A 146 -10.77 -16.46 1.44
CA ARG A 146 -9.41 -16.48 2.03
C ARG A 146 -9.14 -15.38 3.07
N GLY A 147 -10.12 -14.51 3.32
CA GLY A 147 -9.91 -13.28 4.08
C GLY A 147 -9.00 -12.27 3.37
N TRP A 148 -8.73 -12.46 2.08
CA TRP A 148 -7.86 -11.59 1.29
C TRP A 148 -8.60 -10.37 0.74
N HIS A 149 -7.84 -9.31 0.48
CA HIS A 149 -8.33 -8.13 -0.25
C HIS A 149 -7.78 -8.06 -1.67
N MET A 150 -8.44 -7.25 -2.51
CA MET A 150 -7.95 -6.88 -3.82
C MET A 150 -7.49 -5.43 -3.82
N GLN A 151 -6.20 -5.22 -4.05
CA GLN A 151 -5.61 -3.90 -4.22
C GLN A 151 -5.69 -3.47 -5.68
N ILE A 152 -6.17 -2.25 -5.96
CA ILE A 152 -6.32 -1.70 -7.31
C ILE A 152 -5.47 -0.45 -7.46
N TYR A 153 -4.64 -0.42 -8.51
CA TYR A 153 -4.00 0.80 -8.99
C TYR A 153 -4.55 1.19 -10.35
N SER A 154 -5.18 2.36 -10.42
CA SER A 154 -5.86 2.88 -11.61
C SER A 154 -6.09 4.40 -11.46
N ARG A 155 -6.32 5.10 -12.58
CA ARG A 155 -6.84 6.47 -12.58
C ARG A 155 -8.24 6.57 -11.96
N LEU A 156 -8.53 7.72 -11.34
CA LEU A 156 -9.76 8.01 -10.60
C LEU A 156 -11.03 7.77 -11.43
N GLU A 157 -11.06 8.26 -12.66
CA GLU A 157 -12.18 8.16 -13.59
C GLU A 157 -12.53 6.70 -13.94
N VAL A 158 -11.53 5.83 -14.03
CA VAL A 158 -11.73 4.40 -14.28
C VAL A 158 -12.31 3.74 -13.04
N VAL A 159 -11.79 4.05 -11.84
CA VAL A 159 -12.34 3.53 -10.58
C VAL A 159 -13.79 3.98 -10.38
N ALA A 160 -14.09 5.24 -10.67
CA ALA A 160 -15.45 5.78 -10.59
C ALA A 160 -16.42 5.06 -11.55
N ALA A 161 -15.99 4.81 -12.79
CA ALA A 161 -16.75 4.03 -13.77
C ALA A 161 -16.97 2.57 -13.32
N LEU A 162 -16.09 2.03 -12.49
CA LEU A 162 -16.17 0.68 -11.92
C LEU A 162 -16.97 0.61 -10.61
N SER A 163 -17.50 1.72 -10.10
CA SER A 163 -18.14 1.79 -8.79
C SER A 163 -19.20 0.70 -8.55
N SER A 164 -20.06 0.44 -9.54
CA SER A 164 -21.07 -0.62 -9.45
C SER A 164 -20.47 -2.03 -9.46
N ALA A 165 -19.41 -2.24 -10.25
CA ALA A 165 -18.72 -3.53 -10.28
C ALA A 165 -17.99 -3.80 -8.95
N ILE A 166 -17.35 -2.78 -8.39
CA ILE A 166 -16.66 -2.83 -7.08
C ILE A 166 -17.66 -3.10 -5.95
N ALA A 167 -18.81 -2.40 -5.94
CA ALA A 167 -19.84 -2.59 -4.91
C ALA A 167 -20.38 -4.03 -4.84
N ALA A 168 -20.35 -4.74 -5.96
CA ALA A 168 -20.83 -6.11 -6.10
C ALA A 168 -19.78 -7.19 -5.79
N LEU A 169 -18.54 -6.81 -5.42
CA LEU A 169 -17.50 -7.78 -5.05
C LEU A 169 -17.68 -8.25 -3.61
N ASP A 170 -17.47 -9.54 -3.38
CA ASP A 170 -17.54 -10.18 -2.05
C ASP A 170 -16.20 -10.14 -1.29
N VAL A 171 -15.23 -9.38 -1.80
CA VAL A 171 -13.90 -9.23 -1.20
C VAL A 171 -13.63 -7.74 -0.93
N PRO A 172 -12.91 -7.39 0.15
CA PRO A 172 -12.51 -6.01 0.37
C PRO A 172 -11.65 -5.50 -0.80
N VAL A 173 -11.88 -4.26 -1.21
CA VAL A 173 -11.06 -3.59 -2.22
C VAL A 173 -10.27 -2.46 -1.59
N VAL A 174 -9.00 -2.31 -1.98
CA VAL A 174 -8.09 -1.27 -1.50
C VAL A 174 -7.63 -0.43 -2.68
N LEU A 175 -7.87 0.88 -2.65
CA LEU A 175 -7.42 1.79 -3.68
C LEU A 175 -6.03 2.34 -3.34
N ASP A 176 -5.09 2.18 -4.26
CA ASP A 176 -3.74 2.73 -4.14
C ASP A 176 -3.74 4.26 -4.29
N HIS A 177 -2.85 4.93 -3.53
CA HIS A 177 -2.41 6.31 -3.73
C HIS A 177 -3.54 7.33 -3.95
N PHE A 178 -4.41 7.53 -2.94
CA PHE A 178 -5.56 8.44 -3.01
C PHE A 178 -6.52 8.16 -4.19
N ALA A 179 -6.56 6.92 -4.67
CA ALA A 179 -7.25 6.53 -5.90
C ALA A 179 -6.83 7.37 -7.13
N ARG A 180 -5.60 7.90 -7.13
CA ARG A 180 -5.06 8.80 -8.16
C ARG A 180 -5.88 10.08 -8.36
N ALA A 181 -6.49 10.59 -7.28
CA ALA A 181 -7.11 11.91 -7.29
C ALA A 181 -6.09 13.00 -7.66
N ARG A 182 -6.55 14.06 -8.32
CA ARG A 182 -5.72 15.18 -8.77
C ARG A 182 -5.87 16.33 -7.78
N ALA A 183 -4.81 16.65 -7.07
CA ALA A 183 -4.85 17.60 -5.97
C ALA A 183 -5.23 19.02 -6.43
N GLY A 184 -4.73 19.47 -7.59
CA GLY A 184 -5.08 20.78 -8.18
C GLY A 184 -6.54 20.95 -8.60
N GLU A 185 -7.32 19.86 -8.69
CA GLU A 185 -8.75 19.93 -9.04
C GLU A 185 -9.69 19.92 -7.82
N GLY A 186 -9.13 19.71 -6.62
CA GLY A 186 -9.88 19.76 -5.37
C GLY A 186 -10.96 18.67 -5.23
N LEU A 187 -11.88 18.90 -4.28
CA LEU A 187 -12.89 17.90 -3.88
C LEU A 187 -14.04 17.74 -4.88
N ALA A 188 -14.27 18.74 -5.73
CA ALA A 188 -15.35 18.73 -6.72
C ALA A 188 -14.97 17.95 -8.00
N GLN A 189 -13.76 17.38 -8.08
CA GLN A 189 -13.33 16.66 -9.26
C GLN A 189 -14.21 15.40 -9.50
N PRO A 190 -14.52 15.09 -10.77
CA PRO A 190 -15.35 13.93 -11.09
C PRO A 190 -14.78 12.63 -10.52
N GLY A 191 -15.65 11.80 -9.93
CA GLY A 191 -15.32 10.47 -9.45
C GLY A 191 -15.08 10.35 -7.93
N LEU A 192 -14.64 11.42 -7.26
CA LEU A 192 -14.40 11.37 -5.80
C LEU A 192 -15.67 11.05 -5.01
N GLU A 193 -16.82 11.64 -5.39
CA GLU A 193 -18.11 11.38 -4.73
C GLU A 193 -18.47 9.88 -4.73
N ALA A 194 -18.26 9.20 -5.87
CA ALA A 194 -18.54 7.78 -5.98
C ALA A 194 -17.64 6.94 -5.05
N ILE A 195 -16.37 7.33 -4.89
CA ILE A 195 -15.44 6.66 -3.97
C ILE A 195 -15.82 6.92 -2.52
N PHE A 196 -16.12 8.17 -2.14
CA PHE A 196 -16.53 8.51 -0.78
C PHE A 196 -17.81 7.75 -0.39
N ARG A 197 -18.77 7.61 -1.30
CA ARG A 197 -19.97 6.78 -1.08
C ARG A 197 -19.62 5.31 -0.83
N LEU A 198 -18.78 4.70 -1.65
CA LEU A 198 -18.36 3.31 -1.45
C LEU A 198 -17.56 3.11 -0.15
N MET A 199 -16.76 4.11 0.25
CA MET A 199 -16.06 4.09 1.54
C MET A 199 -17.01 4.23 2.73
N SER A 200 -18.01 5.11 2.67
CA SER A 200 -18.99 5.26 3.75
C SER A 200 -19.86 4.01 3.92
N GLU A 201 -20.12 3.28 2.83
CA GLU A 201 -20.74 1.95 2.81
C GLU A 201 -19.79 0.83 3.29
N GLY A 202 -18.52 1.15 3.58
CA GLY A 202 -17.51 0.22 4.04
C GLY A 202 -17.02 -0.78 2.99
N ARG A 203 -17.23 -0.50 1.70
CA ARG A 203 -16.88 -1.38 0.58
C ARG A 203 -15.43 -1.23 0.11
N LEU A 204 -14.80 -0.11 0.47
CA LEU A 204 -13.45 0.25 0.03
C LEU A 204 -12.57 0.63 1.20
N TYR A 205 -11.28 0.35 1.06
CA TYR A 205 -10.19 1.06 1.71
C TYR A 205 -9.50 2.00 0.72
N VAL A 206 -8.83 3.02 1.24
CA VAL A 206 -7.89 3.86 0.48
C VAL A 206 -6.56 3.96 1.20
N LYS A 207 -5.47 3.98 0.43
CA LYS A 207 -4.13 4.26 0.95
C LYS A 207 -3.79 5.74 0.78
N LEU A 208 -3.56 6.44 1.89
CA LEU A 208 -2.91 7.76 1.87
C LEU A 208 -1.41 7.50 1.68
N SER A 209 -0.96 7.57 0.43
CA SER A 209 0.39 7.17 0.03
C SER A 209 0.79 7.85 -1.27
N ALA A 210 2.10 7.97 -1.49
CA ALA A 210 2.67 8.57 -2.70
C ALA A 210 2.01 9.92 -3.09
N PRO A 211 1.99 10.93 -2.21
CA PRO A 211 1.33 12.22 -2.48
C PRO A 211 1.82 12.89 -3.78
N TYR A 212 3.11 12.70 -4.10
CA TYR A 212 3.76 13.17 -5.33
C TYR A 212 3.15 12.59 -6.62
N LEU A 213 2.42 11.47 -6.55
CA LEU A 213 1.67 10.92 -7.67
C LEU A 213 0.36 11.69 -7.94
N CYS A 214 -0.14 12.45 -6.97
CA CYS A 214 -1.41 13.18 -7.01
C CYS A 214 -1.21 14.70 -7.18
N MET A 215 0.04 15.17 -7.15
CA MET A 215 0.45 16.57 -7.25
C MET A 215 1.23 16.81 -8.54
N GLN A 216 1.13 18.02 -9.09
CA GLN A 216 1.96 18.51 -10.19
C GLN A 216 2.98 19.55 -9.70
N SER A 217 2.71 20.20 -8.57
CA SER A 217 3.60 21.17 -7.94
C SER A 217 3.29 21.33 -6.44
N ASP A 218 4.14 22.04 -5.71
CA ASP A 218 3.92 22.33 -4.28
C ASP A 218 2.64 23.14 -4.03
N ALA A 219 2.15 23.90 -5.01
CA ALA A 219 0.88 24.61 -4.91
C ALA A 219 -0.32 23.67 -4.68
N ASP A 220 -0.19 22.41 -5.07
CA ASP A 220 -1.22 21.40 -4.90
C ASP A 220 -1.29 20.83 -3.47
N ARG A 221 -0.31 21.10 -2.60
CA ARG A 221 -0.22 20.51 -1.24
C ARG A 221 -1.49 20.75 -0.43
N THR A 222 -2.05 21.97 -0.49
CA THR A 222 -3.30 22.32 0.21
C THR A 222 -4.49 21.52 -0.31
N GLY A 223 -4.61 21.37 -1.63
CA GLY A 223 -5.66 20.59 -2.28
C GLY A 223 -5.56 19.11 -1.91
N LEU A 224 -4.34 18.56 -1.89
CA LEU A 224 -4.11 17.19 -1.46
C LEU A 224 -4.51 16.99 0.01
N GLY A 225 -4.15 17.91 0.90
CA GLY A 225 -4.55 17.84 2.31
C GLY A 225 -6.07 17.90 2.51
N ALA A 226 -6.79 18.66 1.68
CA ALA A 226 -8.25 18.64 1.69
C ALA A 226 -8.81 17.27 1.25
N ILE A 227 -8.24 16.66 0.21
CA ILE A 227 -8.61 15.31 -0.26
C ILE A 227 -8.31 14.26 0.82
N ALA A 228 -7.15 14.31 1.47
CA ALA A 228 -6.77 13.40 2.55
C ALA A 228 -7.79 13.45 3.71
N ARG A 229 -8.13 14.66 4.17
CA ARG A 229 -9.14 14.86 5.22
C ARG A 229 -10.52 14.39 4.80
N ALA A 230 -10.89 14.57 3.53
CA ALA A 230 -12.17 14.06 3.02
C ALA A 230 -12.23 12.53 3.01
N PHE A 231 -11.15 11.83 2.64
CA PHE A 231 -11.08 10.38 2.76
C PHE A 231 -11.22 9.90 4.21
N ILE A 232 -10.53 10.55 5.15
CA ILE A 232 -10.62 10.24 6.58
C ILE A 232 -12.05 10.49 7.09
N ALA A 233 -12.67 11.60 6.69
CA ALA A 233 -14.04 11.94 7.09
C ALA A 233 -15.08 10.99 6.49
N ALA A 234 -14.86 10.48 5.27
CA ALA A 234 -15.77 9.54 4.61
C ALA A 234 -15.86 8.21 5.39
N ASN A 235 -14.71 7.66 5.82
CA ASN A 235 -14.67 6.52 6.73
C ASN A 235 -13.24 6.29 7.28
N ALA A 236 -12.96 6.77 8.49
CA ALA A 236 -11.64 6.65 9.12
C ALA A 236 -11.21 5.18 9.36
N ASP A 237 -12.15 4.25 9.47
CA ASP A 237 -11.86 2.82 9.66
C ASP A 237 -11.52 2.11 8.34
N ARG A 238 -11.48 2.86 7.23
CA ARG A 238 -11.16 2.38 5.89
C ARG A 238 -9.97 3.13 5.27
N VAL A 239 -9.18 3.81 6.09
CA VAL A 239 -7.98 4.52 5.65
C VAL A 239 -6.74 3.85 6.21
N VAL A 240 -5.74 3.61 5.37
CA VAL A 240 -4.40 3.19 5.80
C VAL A 240 -3.35 4.12 5.23
N TRP A 241 -2.19 4.22 5.89
CA TRP A 241 -1.06 5.00 5.41
C TRP A 241 0.01 4.10 4.78
N ALA A 242 0.77 4.63 3.82
CA ALA A 242 1.95 3.95 3.31
C ALA A 242 2.98 4.92 2.69
N SER A 243 4.26 4.56 2.74
CA SER A 243 5.35 5.36 2.15
C SER A 243 5.41 5.27 0.63
N ASN A 244 5.04 4.10 0.08
CA ASN A 244 5.36 3.70 -1.30
C ASN A 244 6.87 3.59 -1.57
N TRP A 245 7.68 3.33 -0.54
CA TRP A 245 9.11 3.09 -0.68
C TRP A 245 9.39 1.91 -1.65
N PRO A 246 10.40 1.98 -2.53
CA PRO A 246 11.44 3.00 -2.66
C PRO A 246 11.09 4.07 -3.71
N HIS A 247 9.81 4.43 -3.81
CA HIS A 247 9.27 5.48 -4.68
C HIS A 247 9.53 5.26 -6.18
N PRO A 248 9.14 4.11 -6.75
CA PRO A 248 9.36 3.85 -8.17
C PRO A 248 8.63 4.88 -9.04
N ASP A 249 9.38 5.52 -9.95
CA ASP A 249 8.81 6.43 -10.94
C ASP A 249 8.37 5.64 -12.19
N ALA A 250 7.09 5.28 -12.25
CA ALA A 250 6.50 4.62 -13.41
C ALA A 250 5.87 5.60 -14.43
N SER A 251 6.10 6.91 -14.30
CA SER A 251 5.44 7.95 -15.13
C SER A 251 6.00 8.09 -16.55
N HIS A 252 6.99 7.28 -16.94
CA HIS A 252 7.63 7.37 -18.24
C HIS A 252 6.67 7.01 -19.39
N HIS A 253 6.27 8.03 -20.15
CA HIS A 253 5.48 7.89 -21.37
C HIS A 253 6.40 7.64 -22.57
N GLY A 254 6.49 6.39 -23.03
CA GLY A 254 7.29 6.01 -24.20
C GLY A 254 7.74 4.56 -24.19
N LYS A 255 8.50 4.14 -25.22
CA LYS A 255 9.16 2.83 -25.21
C LYS A 255 10.27 2.86 -24.15
N PRO A 256 10.23 2.01 -23.12
CA PRO A 256 11.20 2.08 -22.04
C PRO A 256 12.57 1.59 -22.49
N ASP A 257 13.63 2.31 -22.08
CA ASP A 257 15.00 1.81 -22.18
C ASP A 257 15.30 0.94 -20.94
N LEU A 258 15.09 -0.36 -21.10
CA LEU A 258 15.28 -1.34 -20.03
C LEU A 258 16.75 -1.59 -19.66
N THR A 259 17.70 -1.04 -20.43
CA THR A 259 19.15 -1.12 -20.15
C THR A 259 19.60 -0.09 -19.14
N ARG A 260 18.81 0.96 -18.90
CA ARG A 260 19.11 2.03 -17.96
C ARG A 260 18.31 1.87 -16.67
N ILE A 261 18.96 2.23 -15.55
CA ILE A 261 18.27 2.37 -14.28
C ILE A 261 17.37 3.60 -14.36
N ASN A 262 16.10 3.39 -14.06
CA ASN A 262 15.11 4.42 -13.87
C ASN A 262 15.18 4.91 -12.41
N PRO A 263 15.61 6.16 -12.17
CA PRO A 263 15.74 6.67 -10.81
C PRO A 263 14.38 6.73 -10.10
N PRO A 264 14.35 6.59 -8.76
CA PRO A 264 13.13 6.76 -8.00
C PRO A 264 12.76 8.24 -7.92
N CYS A 265 11.50 8.53 -7.57
CA CYS A 265 11.09 9.88 -7.22
C CYS A 265 11.94 10.37 -6.04
N ALA A 266 12.39 11.63 -6.09
CA ALA A 266 13.06 12.26 -4.97
C ALA A 266 12.04 12.59 -3.88
N VAL A 267 12.02 11.79 -2.81
CA VAL A 267 11.03 11.86 -1.73
C VAL A 267 11.75 11.85 -0.39
N ASN A 268 11.29 12.66 0.54
CA ASN A 268 11.68 12.58 1.95
C ASN A 268 10.66 11.71 2.69
N ASP A 269 11.06 10.51 3.08
CA ASP A 269 10.20 9.56 3.77
C ASP A 269 9.62 10.09 5.10
N GLY A 270 10.40 10.91 5.84
CA GLY A 270 9.93 11.54 7.09
C GLY A 270 8.81 12.54 6.85
N GLU A 271 8.89 13.32 5.76
CA GLU A 271 7.86 14.30 5.39
C GLU A 271 6.52 13.62 5.08
N LEU A 272 6.53 12.40 4.52
CA LEU A 272 5.30 11.63 4.25
C LEU A 272 4.52 11.31 5.53
N LEU A 273 5.21 11.07 6.64
CA LEU A 273 4.59 10.90 7.95
C LEU A 273 4.16 12.24 8.52
N SER A 274 4.99 13.29 8.45
CA SER A 274 4.60 14.63 8.91
C SER A 274 3.30 15.12 8.23
N LEU A 275 3.13 14.84 6.93
CA LEU A 275 1.89 15.08 6.19
C LEU A 275 0.68 14.35 6.79
N LEU A 276 0.84 13.09 7.21
CA LEU A 276 -0.22 12.38 7.92
C LEU A 276 -0.58 13.09 9.24
N GLY A 277 0.40 13.62 9.96
CA GLY A 277 0.18 14.44 11.17
C GLY A 277 -0.68 15.68 10.89
N GLU A 278 -0.50 16.33 9.74
CA GLU A 278 -1.32 17.46 9.30
C GLU A 278 -2.75 17.05 8.90
N TRP A 279 -2.91 15.87 8.28
CA TRP A 279 -4.22 15.40 7.81
C TRP A 279 -5.05 14.76 8.93
N ALA A 280 -4.40 14.13 9.90
CA ALA A 280 -4.98 13.45 11.05
C ALA A 280 -4.31 13.93 12.35
N PRO A 281 -4.62 15.15 12.83
CA PRO A 281 -3.98 15.73 14.03
C PRO A 281 -4.39 15.03 15.33
N ASP A 282 -5.52 14.32 15.34
CA ASP A 282 -5.95 13.49 16.47
C ASP A 282 -5.13 12.18 16.56
N PRO A 283 -4.43 11.92 17.69
CA PRO A 283 -3.74 10.64 17.93
C PRO A 283 -4.63 9.40 17.73
N ALA A 284 -5.91 9.46 18.07
CA ALA A 284 -6.83 8.32 17.91
C ALA A 284 -7.11 8.00 16.43
N LEU A 285 -7.09 9.01 15.54
CA LEU A 285 -7.17 8.77 14.10
C LEU A 285 -5.87 8.14 13.59
N ARG A 286 -4.71 8.61 14.06
CA ARG A 286 -3.42 8.02 13.68
C ARG A 286 -3.28 6.58 14.14
N GLN A 287 -3.75 6.25 15.35
CA GLN A 287 -3.84 4.87 15.84
C GLN A 287 -4.63 4.00 14.86
N ARG A 288 -5.82 4.42 14.43
CA ARG A 288 -6.61 3.66 13.46
C ARG A 288 -5.90 3.49 12.13
N ILE A 289 -5.36 4.58 11.57
CA ILE A 289 -4.75 4.60 10.24
C ILE A 289 -3.46 3.78 10.19
N LEU A 290 -2.62 3.85 11.24
CA LEU A 290 -1.31 3.22 11.27
C LEU A 290 -1.32 1.84 11.93
N VAL A 291 -2.29 1.52 12.79
CA VAL A 291 -2.26 0.30 13.62
C VAL A 291 -3.50 -0.55 13.40
N ASP A 292 -4.70 -0.06 13.73
CA ASP A 292 -5.89 -0.90 13.83
C ASP A 292 -6.42 -1.34 12.45
N ASN A 293 -6.46 -0.40 11.49
CA ASN A 293 -6.90 -0.69 10.13
C ASN A 293 -5.93 -1.64 9.42
N PRO A 294 -4.60 -1.42 9.46
CA PRO A 294 -3.64 -2.38 8.91
C PRO A 294 -3.70 -3.75 9.60
N ALA A 295 -3.87 -3.81 10.92
CA ALA A 295 -3.98 -5.07 11.65
C ALA A 295 -5.12 -5.94 11.12
N ARG A 296 -6.31 -5.34 10.98
CA ARG A 296 -7.50 -6.00 10.45
C ARG A 296 -7.41 -6.32 8.96
N LEU A 297 -6.85 -5.43 8.14
CA LEU A 297 -6.80 -5.58 6.68
C LEU A 297 -5.75 -6.61 6.23
N TYR A 298 -4.63 -6.68 6.95
CA TYR A 298 -3.48 -7.53 6.63
C TYR A 298 -3.30 -8.66 7.64
N ASP A 299 -4.27 -8.89 8.53
CA ASP A 299 -4.29 -10.03 9.45
C ASP A 299 -2.97 -10.12 10.25
N PHE A 300 -2.62 -9.04 10.93
CA PHE A 300 -1.53 -9.03 11.91
C PHE A 300 -2.09 -9.33 13.29
N ASP A 301 -1.45 -10.25 14.01
CA ASP A 301 -1.84 -10.59 15.38
C ASP A 301 -1.61 -9.42 16.34
N ASP A 302 -2.53 -9.19 17.29
CA ASP A 302 -2.52 -8.06 18.23
C ASP A 302 -1.48 -8.18 19.37
N ASP A 303 -0.66 -9.25 19.38
CA ASP A 303 0.27 -9.58 20.48
C ASP A 303 1.40 -8.54 20.72
N LEU A 304 1.58 -7.56 19.83
CA LEU A 304 2.58 -6.50 20.03
C LEU A 304 2.16 -5.49 21.12
N ALA A 305 0.87 -5.35 21.41
CA ALA A 305 0.39 -4.46 22.47
C ALA A 305 0.71 -4.98 23.89
N CYS A 306 0.81 -6.30 24.08
CA CYS A 306 1.03 -6.90 25.40
C CYS A 306 2.51 -6.87 25.86
N ALA A 307 3.47 -6.65 24.96
CA ALA A 307 4.89 -6.74 25.31
C ALA A 307 5.46 -5.47 25.98
N ASN A 308 4.79 -4.32 25.85
CA ASN A 308 5.31 -3.02 26.30
C ASN A 308 4.41 -2.28 27.31
N GLY A 309 3.41 -2.94 27.90
CA GLY A 309 2.46 -2.32 28.82
C GLY A 309 2.33 -3.07 30.13
N VAL A 310 2.73 -2.41 31.23
CA VAL A 310 2.53 -2.82 32.63
C VAL A 310 1.05 -3.19 32.87
N GLY A 311 0.75 -4.47 32.82
CA GLY A 311 -0.58 -5.03 33.07
C GLY A 311 -0.45 -6.13 34.11
N ASN A 312 -0.88 -5.81 35.33
CA ASN A 312 -0.93 -6.67 36.50
C ASN A 312 -1.47 -8.07 36.12
N CYS A 313 -0.58 -9.07 36.03
CA CYS A 313 -0.99 -10.48 36.05
C CYS A 313 -1.54 -10.77 37.45
N GLY A 314 -2.84 -10.51 37.62
CA GLY A 314 -3.60 -10.98 38.76
C GLY A 314 -3.46 -12.50 38.83
N THR A 315 -2.71 -12.95 39.82
CA THR A 315 -2.70 -14.34 40.28
C THR A 315 -4.12 -14.72 40.71
N SER A 316 -4.82 -15.53 39.93
CA SER A 316 -5.94 -16.30 40.47
C SER A 316 -5.36 -17.56 41.14
N ALA A 317 -5.13 -17.44 42.44
CA ALA A 317 -5.05 -18.59 43.32
C ALA A 317 -6.48 -18.96 43.76
N ALA A 318 -6.78 -20.26 43.70
CA ALA A 318 -7.78 -21.02 44.45
C ALA A 318 -9.26 -20.57 44.41
N GLU A 319 -10.13 -21.41 43.85
CA GLU A 319 -10.94 -22.40 44.59
C GLU A 319 -11.32 -23.58 43.67
#